data_AF-A0A9D1WKZ7-F1
#
_entry.id   AF-A0A9D1WKZ7-F1
#
_cell.length_a   1.000
_cell.length_b   1.000
_cell.length_c   1.000
_cell.angle_alpha   90.00
_cell.angle_beta   90.00
_cell.angle_gamma   90.00
#
_symmetry.space_group_name_H-M   'P 1'
#
loop_
_entity.id
_entity.type
_entity.pdbx_description
1 polymer ?
#
loop_
_entity_poly.entity_id
_entity_poly.type
_entity_poly.pdbx_seq_one_letter_code
_entity_poly.pdbx_strand_id
1 'polypeptide(L)'
;MKGNTVCKEWLDFWNFPTDTTSVSTFSQQIQKLLPDAMDYFFHSFNDTFSSLDTYRGLCLLACDCSDLAIAHNPNDKDNHRCHNSLERNEKGYNQLHLNALYDLKNR
;
A
#
# COMPACT_ATOMS: atom_id res chain seq x y z
N MET A 1 -0.66 -0.50 -6.94
CA MET A 1 -1.84 -1.38 -7.14
C MET A 1 -1.55 -2.30 -8.32
N LYS A 2 -1.51 -3.63 -8.13
CA LYS A 2 -1.12 -4.58 -9.18
C LYS A 2 -2.28 -5.00 -10.10
N GLY A 3 -3.41 -4.29 -10.07
CA GLY A 3 -4.58 -4.57 -10.91
C GLY A 3 -5.36 -5.85 -10.55
N ASN A 4 -5.10 -6.45 -9.38
CA ASN A 4 -5.89 -7.61 -8.90
C ASN A 4 -7.19 -7.17 -8.21
N THR A 5 -8.01 -8.14 -7.81
CA THR A 5 -9.15 -7.91 -6.94
C THR A 5 -8.70 -7.39 -5.57
N VAL A 6 -9.53 -6.56 -4.94
CA VAL A 6 -9.29 -6.02 -3.59
C VAL A 6 -8.98 -7.13 -2.58
N CYS A 7 -9.63 -8.28 -2.71
CA CYS A 7 -9.40 -9.46 -1.86
C CYS A 7 -7.98 -9.99 -1.98
N LYS A 8 -7.50 -10.10 -3.21
CA LYS A 8 -6.17 -10.65 -3.47
C LYS A 8 -5.11 -9.67 -3.00
N GLU A 9 -5.25 -8.39 -3.29
CA GLU A 9 -4.34 -7.36 -2.76
C GLU A 9 -4.35 -7.34 -1.22
N TRP A 10 -5.52 -7.51 -0.58
CA TRP A 10 -5.66 -7.58 0.87
C TRP A 10 -4.99 -8.82 1.48
N LEU A 11 -5.21 -10.00 0.88
CA LEU A 11 -4.58 -11.25 1.28
C LEU A 11 -3.05 -11.18 1.11
N ASP A 12 -2.59 -10.69 -0.04
CA ASP A 12 -1.17 -10.46 -0.33
C ASP A 12 -0.56 -9.55 0.75
N PHE A 13 -1.23 -8.46 1.12
CA PHE A 13 -0.75 -7.51 2.13
C PHE A 13 -0.60 -8.16 3.52
N TRP A 14 -1.54 -9.01 3.92
CA TRP A 14 -1.52 -9.69 5.22
C TRP A 14 -0.79 -11.03 5.24
N ASN A 15 -0.08 -11.40 4.17
CA ASN A 15 0.62 -12.68 4.01
C ASN A 15 -0.30 -13.91 4.09
N PHE A 16 -1.49 -13.82 3.50
CA PHE A 16 -2.46 -14.92 3.36
C PHE A 16 -2.74 -15.69 4.68
N PRO A 17 -3.24 -15.03 5.73
CA PRO A 17 -3.58 -15.73 6.96
C PRO A 17 -4.66 -16.78 6.69
N THR A 18 -4.58 -17.96 7.34
CA THR A 18 -5.57 -19.03 7.18
C THR A 18 -6.96 -18.61 7.64
N ASP A 19 -7.02 -17.66 8.57
CA ASP A 19 -8.25 -17.14 9.17
C ASP A 19 -8.77 -15.88 8.45
N THR A 20 -8.35 -15.65 7.21
CA THR A 20 -8.74 -14.44 6.48
C THR A 20 -10.25 -14.39 6.29
N THR A 21 -10.84 -13.28 6.73
CA THR A 21 -12.25 -12.98 6.51
C THR A 21 -12.57 -12.85 5.02
N SER A 22 -13.78 -13.26 4.64
CA SER A 22 -14.23 -13.12 3.26
C SER A 22 -14.47 -11.65 2.90
N VAL A 23 -14.42 -11.34 1.61
CA VAL A 23 -14.69 -10.01 1.06
C VAL A 23 -16.06 -9.49 1.45
N SER A 24 -17.06 -10.37 1.44
CA SER A 24 -18.42 -10.00 1.82
C SER A 24 -18.49 -9.68 3.32
N THR A 25 -17.77 -10.44 4.16
CA THR A 25 -17.64 -10.12 5.59
C THR A 25 -17.00 -8.74 5.79
N PHE A 26 -15.93 -8.42 5.05
CA PHE A 26 -15.30 -7.10 5.11
C PHE A 26 -16.27 -5.97 4.70
N SER A 27 -16.94 -6.10 3.55
CA SER A 27 -17.92 -5.11 3.09
C SER A 27 -19.08 -4.94 4.08
N GLN A 28 -19.56 -6.04 4.67
CA GLN A 28 -20.62 -6.01 5.70
C GLN A 28 -20.15 -5.31 6.98
N GLN A 29 -18.89 -5.46 7.38
CA GLN A 29 -18.36 -4.76 8.56
C GLN A 29 -18.20 -3.27 8.28
N ILE A 30 -17.73 -2.88 7.09
CA ILE A 30 -17.68 -1.46 6.69
C ILE A 30 -19.07 -0.83 6.72
N GLN A 31 -20.11 -1.54 6.28
CA GLN A 31 -21.49 -1.04 6.31
C GLN A 31 -22.05 -0.78 7.72
N LYS A 32 -21.43 -1.31 8.77
CA LYS A 32 -21.83 -1.02 10.16
C LYS A 32 -21.26 0.29 10.69
N LEU A 33 -20.31 0.89 9.98
CA LEU A 33 -19.76 2.17 10.36
C LEU A 33 -20.80 3.27 10.14
N LEU A 34 -20.79 4.27 11.02
CA LEU A 34 -21.60 5.47 10.83
C LEU A 34 -21.12 6.20 9.56
N PRO A 35 -22.00 6.91 8.84
CA PRO A 35 -21.61 7.72 7.68
C PRO A 35 -20.43 8.65 7.98
N ASP A 36 -20.40 9.25 9.18
CA ASP A 36 -19.38 10.21 9.59
C ASP A 36 -18.14 9.56 10.22
N ALA A 37 -18.11 8.22 10.34
CA ALA A 37 -17.00 7.52 10.99
C ALA A 37 -15.66 7.79 10.28
N MET A 38 -15.67 7.77 8.94
CA MET A 38 -14.45 8.02 8.16
C MET A 38 -13.95 9.46 8.35
N ASP A 39 -14.84 10.44 8.31
CA ASP A 39 -14.48 11.84 8.57
C ASP A 39 -13.87 12.00 9.96
N TYR A 40 -14.48 11.41 10.99
CA TYR A 40 -13.93 11.40 12.35
C TYR A 40 -12.53 10.76 12.40
N PHE A 41 -12.34 9.61 11.75
CA PHE A 41 -11.05 8.94 11.73
C PHE A 41 -9.97 9.77 11.04
N PHE A 42 -10.29 10.39 9.90
CA PHE A 42 -9.32 11.22 9.18
C PHE A 42 -8.92 12.44 10.00
N HIS A 43 -9.86 13.16 10.60
CA HIS A 43 -9.53 14.32 11.45
C HIS A 43 -8.76 13.89 12.70
N SER A 44 -9.23 12.86 13.41
CA SER A 44 -8.54 12.34 14.61
C SER A 44 -7.11 11.88 14.31
N PHE A 45 -6.88 11.25 13.15
CA PHE A 45 -5.55 10.85 12.72
C PHE A 45 -4.68 12.07 12.42
N ASN A 46 -5.21 13.07 11.71
CA ASN A 46 -4.48 14.30 11.41
C ASN A 46 -4.10 15.09 12.68
N ASP A 47 -4.97 15.10 13.69
CA ASP A 47 -4.70 15.75 14.98
C ASP A 47 -3.50 15.15 15.73
N THR A 48 -3.09 13.92 15.40
CA THR A 48 -1.85 13.32 15.96
C THR A 48 -0.59 14.02 15.47
N PHE A 49 -0.66 14.77 14.36
CA PHE A 49 0.43 15.55 13.79
C PHE A 49 0.31 17.02 14.19
N SER A 50 0.53 17.30 15.47
CA SER A 50 0.20 18.57 16.14
C SER A 50 1.01 19.82 15.73
N SER A 51 1.71 19.81 14.59
CA SER A 51 2.57 20.92 14.15
C SER A 51 2.67 21.13 12.63
N LEU A 52 1.81 20.48 11.84
CA LEU A 52 1.85 20.56 10.37
C LEU A 52 0.81 21.54 9.82
N ASP A 53 1.19 22.31 8.81
CA ASP A 53 0.24 23.07 8.00
C ASP A 53 -0.73 22.10 7.32
N THR A 54 -2.02 22.35 7.50
CA THR A 54 -3.08 21.51 6.94
C THR A 54 -3.79 22.19 5.77
N TYR A 55 -4.41 21.38 4.91
CA TYR A 55 -5.35 21.82 3.90
C TYR A 55 -6.76 21.42 4.35
N ARG A 56 -7.58 22.42 4.74
CA ARG A 56 -8.95 22.20 5.24
C ARG A 56 -9.02 21.23 6.43
N GLY A 57 -8.03 21.28 7.33
CA GLY A 57 -7.96 20.41 8.51
C GLY A 57 -7.36 19.03 8.24
N LEU A 58 -6.89 18.74 7.01
CA LEU A 58 -6.26 17.47 6.64
C LEU A 58 -4.81 17.66 6.20
N CYS A 59 -3.92 16.74 6.58
CA CYS A 59 -2.57 16.66 6.04
C CYS A 59 -2.61 16.17 4.59
N LEU A 60 -1.96 16.93 3.69
CA LEU A 60 -1.96 16.62 2.26
C LEU A 60 -0.68 15.89 1.89
N LEU A 61 -0.79 14.57 1.73
CA LEU A 61 0.33 13.70 1.37
C LEU A 61 0.25 13.28 -0.12
N ALA A 62 1.36 13.43 -0.85
CA ALA A 62 1.54 12.76 -2.13
C ALA A 62 2.27 11.43 -1.91
N CYS A 63 1.80 10.37 -2.57
CA CYS A 63 2.44 9.06 -2.54
C CYS A 63 3.11 8.78 -3.88
N ASP A 64 4.39 8.45 -3.85
CA ASP A 64 5.16 7.93 -4.97
C ASP A 64 5.46 6.45 -4.73
N CYS A 65 4.90 5.60 -5.59
CA CYS A 65 5.05 4.14 -5.56
C CYS A 65 6.01 3.64 -6.65
N SER A 66 7.07 4.39 -6.92
CA SER A 66 8.03 4.09 -7.97
C SER A 66 8.80 2.80 -7.72
N ASP A 67 9.07 2.08 -8.79
CA ASP A 67 9.95 0.94 -8.76
C ASP A 67 11.36 1.31 -9.26
N LEU A 68 12.37 1.08 -8.44
CA LEU A 68 13.77 1.35 -8.77
C LEU A 68 14.48 0.06 -9.17
N ALA A 69 15.09 0.06 -10.36
CA ALA A 69 16.00 -1.00 -10.75
C ALA A 69 17.27 -0.94 -9.90
N ILE A 70 17.66 -2.08 -9.33
CA ILE A 70 18.88 -2.22 -8.54
C ILE A 70 19.81 -3.25 -9.17
N ALA A 71 21.04 -3.34 -8.67
CA ALA A 71 22.01 -4.31 -9.16
C ALA A 71 21.45 -5.75 -9.07
N HIS A 72 21.64 -6.51 -10.14
CA HIS A 72 21.16 -7.88 -10.22
C HIS A 72 21.84 -8.75 -9.16
N ASN A 73 21.04 -9.38 -8.30
CA ASN A 73 21.47 -10.31 -7.28
C ASN A 73 20.42 -11.43 -7.16
N PRO A 74 20.66 -12.63 -7.73
CA PRO A 74 19.69 -13.72 -7.68
C PRO A 74 19.50 -14.30 -6.27
N ASN A 75 20.39 -13.99 -5.32
CA ASN A 75 20.28 -14.44 -3.94
C ASN A 75 19.42 -13.51 -3.07
N ASP A 76 19.04 -12.34 -3.58
CA ASP A 76 18.17 -11.38 -2.88
C ASP A 76 16.70 -11.76 -3.11
N LYS A 77 16.15 -12.55 -2.19
CA LYS A 77 14.79 -13.08 -2.31
C LYS A 77 13.70 -12.01 -2.26
N ASP A 78 13.98 -10.85 -1.67
CA ASP A 78 12.99 -9.81 -1.44
C ASP A 78 12.79 -8.94 -2.68
N ASN A 79 13.90 -8.65 -3.39
CA ASN A 79 13.89 -7.75 -4.55
C ASN A 79 14.05 -8.47 -5.89
N HIS A 80 14.45 -9.76 -5.90
CA HIS A 80 14.58 -10.51 -7.15
C HIS A 80 13.21 -10.90 -7.72
N ARG A 81 12.98 -10.57 -8.98
CA ARG A 81 11.73 -10.78 -9.71
C ARG A 81 11.97 -11.69 -10.92
N CYS A 82 11.19 -12.77 -11.00
CA CYS A 82 11.32 -13.80 -12.05
C CYS A 82 10.03 -14.02 -12.87
N HIS A 83 8.98 -13.22 -12.63
CA HIS A 83 7.62 -13.53 -13.09
C HIS A 83 7.52 -13.73 -14.62
N ASN A 84 8.30 -12.96 -15.39
CA ASN A 84 8.29 -13.03 -16.85
C ASN A 84 9.51 -13.77 -17.44
N SER A 85 10.48 -14.09 -16.61
CA SER A 85 11.79 -14.61 -17.03
C SER A 85 11.85 -16.14 -16.95
N LEU A 86 11.04 -16.77 -16.09
CA LEU A 86 10.86 -18.22 -16.03
C LEU A 86 10.25 -18.80 -17.31
N GLU A 87 9.27 -18.12 -17.91
CA GLU A 87 8.64 -18.55 -19.17
C GLU A 87 9.52 -18.30 -20.40
N ARG A 88 10.48 -17.36 -20.30
CA ARG A 88 11.35 -16.94 -21.41
C ARG A 88 12.80 -17.43 -21.31
N ASN A 89 13.15 -18.22 -20.30
CA ASN A 89 14.54 -18.58 -19.99
C ASN A 89 15.48 -17.36 -19.86
N GLU A 90 14.96 -16.22 -19.42
CA GLU A 90 15.74 -15.00 -19.20
C GLU A 90 16.28 -14.95 -17.76
N LYS A 91 17.40 -14.24 -17.55
CA LYS A 91 17.84 -13.91 -16.20
C LYS A 91 16.85 -12.90 -15.61
N GLY A 92 16.29 -13.18 -14.43
CA GLY A 92 15.41 -12.25 -13.71
C GLY A 92 16.12 -10.93 -13.39
N TYR A 93 15.41 -9.99 -12.79
CA TYR A 93 15.96 -8.68 -12.42
C TYR A 93 15.71 -8.37 -10.94
N ASN A 94 16.43 -7.40 -10.39
CA ASN A 94 16.22 -6.95 -9.02
C ASN A 94 15.61 -5.55 -9.05
N GLN A 95 14.57 -5.35 -8.24
CA GLN A 95 13.82 -4.11 -8.20
C GLN A 95 13.32 -3.84 -6.79
N LEU A 96 13.52 -2.60 -6.33
CA LEU A 96 13.02 -2.11 -5.06
C LEU A 96 11.74 -1.32 -5.30
N HIS A 97 10.68 -1.66 -4.57
CA HIS A 97 9.43 -0.90 -4.59
C HIS A 97 9.48 0.17 -3.50
N LEU A 98 9.56 1.44 -3.90
CA LEU A 98 9.61 2.56 -2.97
C LEU A 98 8.20 3.06 -2.71
N ASN A 99 7.84 3.24 -1.43
CA ASN A 99 6.64 3.96 -1.02
C ASN A 99 7.07 5.26 -0.33
N ALA A 100 7.28 6.31 -1.13
CA ALA A 100 7.67 7.61 -0.60
C ALA A 100 6.42 8.47 -0.38
N LEU A 101 6.25 8.98 0.83
CA LEU A 101 5.20 9.93 1.18
C LEU A 101 5.81 11.32 1.34
N TYR A 102 5.23 12.29 0.63
CA TYR A 102 5.66 13.67 0.65
C TYR A 102 4.56 14.53 1.26
N ASP A 103 4.90 15.25 2.33
CA ASP A 103 4.06 16.33 2.82
C ASP A 103 4.12 17.50 1.83
N LEU A 104 2.98 17.80 1.21
CA LEU A 104 2.89 18.85 0.18
C LEU A 104 2.85 20.25 0.78
N LYS A 105 2.57 20.38 2.08
CA LYS A 105 2.46 21.65 2.79
C LYS A 105 3.70 21.96 3.62
N ASN A 106 4.38 20.94 4.15
CA ASN A 106 5.47 21.09 5.13
C ASN A 106 6.84 20.60 4.61
N ARG A 107 7.24 21.06 3.43
CA ARG A 107 8.52 20.68 2.79
C ARG A 107 9.76 21.19 3.50
#